data_AF-A0A1F7WN88-F1
#
_entry.id   AF-A0A1F7WN88-F1
#
_cell.length_a   1.000
_cell.length_b   1.000
_cell.length_c   1.000
_cell.angle_alpha   90.00
_cell.angle_beta   90.00
_cell.angle_gamma   90.00
#
_symmetry.space_group_name_H-M   'P 1'
#
loop_
_entity.id
_entity.type
_entity.pdbx_description
1 polymer ?
#
loop_
_entity_poly.entity_id
_entity_poly.type
_entity_poly.pdbx_seq_one_letter_code
_entity_poly.pdbx_strand_id
1 'polypeptide(L)'
;MTKKVLFDKIINMNEMKLCEINENIKHFDQPAFLEKLLGNRELFDELVGYACQQVPDELQNIKKACETKNAEKARNIAHKIKGTALNMCFGPFAELTIKFEETCGSDESAAYSLFSKMELEWKNIKAEIDRGSK
;
A
#
# COMPACT_ATOMS: atom_id res chain seq x y z
N MET A 1 -1.32 -41.36 -9.85
CA MET A 1 -1.00 -39.92 -9.72
C MET A 1 -1.23 -39.50 -8.29
N THR A 2 -0.17 -39.19 -7.56
CA THR A 2 -0.17 -38.95 -6.11
C THR A 2 -0.60 -37.52 -5.80
N LYS A 3 -1.38 -37.31 -4.72
CA LYS A 3 -1.92 -35.99 -4.27
C LYS A 3 -0.89 -34.84 -4.27
N LYS A 4 0.40 -35.15 -4.16
CA LYS A 4 1.53 -34.21 -4.26
C LYS A 4 1.59 -33.46 -5.61
N VAL A 5 1.38 -34.15 -6.73
CA VAL A 5 1.40 -33.54 -8.08
C VAL A 5 0.20 -32.62 -8.31
N LEU A 6 -0.94 -32.90 -7.65
CA LEU A 6 -2.12 -32.04 -7.69
C LEU A 6 -1.91 -30.78 -6.82
N PHE A 7 -1.24 -30.92 -5.66
CA PHE A 7 -0.88 -29.80 -4.79
C PHE A 7 0.13 -28.86 -5.46
N ASP A 8 1.15 -29.42 -6.12
CA ASP A 8 2.17 -28.63 -6.84
C ASP A 8 1.55 -27.88 -8.04
N LYS A 9 0.50 -28.42 -8.67
CA LYS A 9 -0.26 -27.74 -9.75
C LYS A 9 -1.15 -26.61 -9.25
N ILE A 10 -1.72 -26.73 -8.04
CA ILE A 10 -2.57 -25.69 -7.44
C ILE A 10 -1.70 -24.49 -7.01
N ILE A 11 -0.49 -24.74 -6.49
CA ILE A 11 0.49 -23.69 -6.16
C ILE A 11 0.90 -22.93 -7.44
N ASN A 12 1.11 -23.63 -8.55
CA ASN A 12 1.58 -23.03 -9.81
C ASN A 12 0.50 -22.28 -10.62
N MET A 13 -0.77 -22.31 -10.18
CA MET A 13 -1.86 -21.52 -10.78
C MET A 13 -2.16 -20.23 -10.01
N ASN A 14 -1.61 -20.05 -8.79
CA ASN A 14 -1.84 -18.87 -7.96
C ASN A 14 -0.67 -17.85 -7.95
N GLU A 15 0.49 -18.20 -8.52
CA GLU A 15 1.67 -17.30 -8.53
C GLU A 15 1.82 -16.46 -9.82
N MET A 16 0.95 -16.60 -10.82
CA MET A 16 1.01 -15.82 -12.07
C MET A 16 -0.17 -14.87 -12.30
N LYS A 17 -0.83 -14.41 -11.23
CA LYS A 17 -1.79 -13.30 -11.31
C LYS A 17 -1.57 -12.24 -10.24
N LEU A 18 -0.31 -11.90 -10.01
CA LEU A 18 0.10 -10.68 -9.33
C LEU A 18 0.90 -9.88 -10.36
N CYS A 19 0.49 -8.64 -10.61
CA CYS A 19 0.98 -7.73 -11.66
C CYS A 19 0.29 -7.86 -13.03
N GLU A 20 -1.04 -7.76 -13.09
CA GLU A 20 -1.58 -6.90 -14.14
C GLU A 20 -1.30 -5.47 -13.65
N ILE A 21 -0.24 -4.85 -14.18
CA ILE A 21 -0.10 -3.39 -14.12
C ILE A 21 -1.28 -2.90 -14.94
N ASN A 22 -2.39 -2.58 -14.26
CA ASN A 22 -3.50 -1.94 -14.94
C ASN A 22 -3.05 -0.50 -15.19
N GLU A 23 -2.49 -0.24 -16.37
CA GLU A 23 -1.93 1.06 -16.76
C GLU A 23 -2.96 2.21 -16.68
N ASN A 24 -4.23 1.90 -16.43
CA ASN A 24 -5.31 2.86 -16.23
C ASN A 24 -5.64 3.17 -14.76
N ILE A 25 -5.01 2.53 -13.78
CA ILE A 25 -5.20 2.90 -12.37
C ILE A 25 -4.27 4.06 -12.04
N LYS A 26 -4.86 5.18 -11.60
CA LYS A 26 -4.12 6.34 -11.10
C LYS A 26 -3.74 6.09 -9.65
N HIS A 27 -2.48 5.76 -9.40
CA HIS A 27 -2.00 5.42 -8.05
C HIS A 27 -1.78 6.67 -7.18
N PHE A 28 -1.33 7.77 -7.82
CA PHE A 28 -1.17 9.09 -7.22
C PHE A 28 -1.86 10.15 -8.07
N ASP A 29 -2.88 10.81 -7.51
CA ASP A 29 -3.48 11.99 -8.13
C ASP A 29 -2.64 13.26 -7.93
N GLN A 30 -1.53 13.37 -8.67
CA GLN A 30 -0.64 14.53 -8.60
C GLN A 30 -1.35 15.86 -8.89
N PRO A 31 -2.19 15.99 -9.95
CA PRO A 31 -2.92 17.23 -10.20
C PRO A 31 -3.83 17.61 -9.04
N ALA A 32 -4.63 16.67 -8.52
CA ALA A 32 -5.53 16.97 -7.40
C ALA A 32 -4.77 17.31 -6.12
N PHE A 33 -3.63 16.65 -5.86
CA PHE A 33 -2.81 16.99 -4.71
C PHE A 33 -2.18 18.37 -4.84
N LEU A 34 -1.63 18.72 -6.01
CA LEU A 34 -1.09 20.05 -6.28
C LEU A 34 -2.17 21.14 -6.18
N GLU A 35 -3.39 20.85 -6.64
CA GLU A 35 -4.54 21.74 -6.48
C GLU A 35 -4.89 21.97 -5.00
N LYS A 36 -4.87 20.93 -4.15
CA LYS A 36 -5.03 21.06 -2.69
C LYS A 36 -3.96 21.94 -2.04
N LEU A 37 -2.79 22.04 -2.67
CA LEU A 37 -1.69 22.92 -2.25
C LEU A 37 -1.72 24.28 -2.96
N LEU A 38 -2.82 24.63 -3.63
CA LEU A 38 -2.99 25.90 -4.37
C LEU A 38 -1.88 26.14 -5.40
N GLY A 39 -1.37 25.07 -6.02
CA GLY A 39 -0.28 25.14 -7.00
C GLY A 39 1.11 25.29 -6.39
N ASN A 40 1.26 25.24 -5.07
CA ASN A 40 2.57 25.38 -4.41
C ASN A 40 3.44 24.13 -4.65
N ARG A 41 4.36 24.24 -5.62
CA ARG A 41 5.26 23.15 -6.02
C ARG A 41 6.33 22.83 -4.97
N GLU A 42 6.85 23.84 -4.27
CA GLU A 42 7.86 23.62 -3.21
C GLU A 42 7.29 22.77 -2.08
N LEU A 43 6.08 23.11 -1.62
CA LEU A 43 5.37 22.35 -0.59
C LEU A 43 4.98 20.95 -1.10
N PHE A 44 4.63 20.82 -2.38
CA PHE A 44 4.37 19.52 -3.01
C PHE A 44 5.60 18.61 -2.90
N ASP A 45 6.77 19.10 -3.32
CA ASP A 45 8.00 18.30 -3.33
C ASP A 45 8.46 17.96 -1.90
N GLU A 46 8.29 18.88 -0.95
CA GLU A 46 8.57 18.62 0.48
C GLU A 46 7.69 17.49 1.04
N LEU A 47 6.37 17.58 0.84
CA LEU A 47 5.42 16.60 1.38
C LEU A 47 5.56 15.24 0.70
N VAL A 48 5.82 15.21 -0.61
CA VAL A 48 6.12 13.97 -1.33
C VAL A 48 7.43 13.36 -0.83
N GLY A 49 8.46 14.17 -0.59
CA GLY A 49 9.70 13.74 0.03
C GLY A 49 9.49 13.12 1.42
N TYR A 50 8.70 13.77 2.26
CA TYR A 50 8.35 13.26 3.59
C TYR A 50 7.59 11.93 3.50
N ALA A 51 6.59 11.83 2.64
CA ALA A 51 5.85 10.58 2.42
C ALA A 51 6.77 9.45 1.94
N CYS A 52 7.74 9.75 1.05
CA CYS A 52 8.72 8.79 0.55
C CYS A 52 9.62 8.20 1.65
N GLN A 53 9.81 8.93 2.76
CA GLN A 53 10.57 8.47 3.92
C GLN A 53 9.66 7.77 4.94
N GLN A 54 8.51 8.37 5.27
CA GLN A 54 7.63 7.91 6.34
C GLN A 54 6.92 6.60 6.01
N VAL A 55 6.33 6.48 4.82
CA VAL A 55 5.46 5.34 4.49
C VAL A 55 6.22 4.00 4.49
N PRO A 56 7.45 3.88 3.93
CA PRO A 56 8.24 2.65 4.06
C PRO A 56 8.48 2.23 5.50
N ASP A 57 8.82 3.17 6.39
CA ASP A 57 9.06 2.90 7.80
C ASP A 57 7.79 2.43 8.50
N GLU A 58 6.65 3.04 8.19
CA GLU A 58 5.34 2.65 8.72
C GLU A 58 4.91 1.26 8.22
N LEU A 59 5.12 0.94 6.94
CA LEU A 59 4.88 -0.41 6.39
C LEU A 59 5.77 -1.46 7.08
N GLN A 60 7.05 -1.16 7.31
CA GLN A 60 7.94 -2.05 8.05
C GLN A 60 7.45 -2.25 9.50
N ASN A 61 6.92 -1.20 10.13
CA ASN A 61 6.38 -1.28 11.48
C ASN A 61 5.06 -2.07 11.55
N ILE A 62 4.20 -2.01 10.52
CA ILE A 62 3.04 -2.89 10.39
C ILE A 62 3.50 -4.34 10.30
N LYS A 63 4.47 -4.64 9.42
CA LYS A 63 5.01 -6.00 9.27
C LYS A 63 5.49 -6.58 10.61
N LYS A 64 6.30 -5.82 11.36
CA LYS A 64 6.75 -6.20 12.71
C LYS A 64 5.58 -6.40 13.69
N ALA A 65 4.54 -5.56 13.61
CA ALA A 65 3.36 -5.70 14.46
C ALA A 65 2.56 -6.97 14.13
N CYS A 66 2.42 -7.33 12.85
CA CYS A 66 1.82 -8.59 12.40
C CYS A 66 2.62 -9.80 12.88
N GLU A 67 3.96 -9.79 12.71
CA GLU A 67 4.86 -10.87 13.15
C GLU A 67 4.80 -11.10 14.67
N THR A 68 4.58 -10.03 15.43
CA THR A 68 4.44 -10.08 16.90
C THR A 68 2.99 -10.22 17.37
N LYS A 69 2.04 -10.45 16.45
CA LYS A 69 0.60 -10.58 16.71
C LYS A 69 -0.02 -9.40 17.47
N ASN A 70 0.57 -8.21 17.35
CA ASN A 70 0.09 -6.99 17.96
C ASN A 70 -0.87 -6.25 17.02
N ALA A 71 -2.11 -6.73 16.94
CA ALA A 71 -3.13 -6.19 16.06
C ALA A 71 -3.48 -4.72 16.36
N GLU A 72 -3.50 -4.31 17.62
CA GLU A 72 -3.76 -2.92 18.00
C GLU A 72 -2.69 -1.97 17.46
N LYS A 73 -1.41 -2.35 17.60
CA LYS A 73 -0.29 -1.58 17.04
C LYS A 73 -0.37 -1.52 15.52
N ALA A 74 -0.66 -2.65 14.85
CA ALA A 74 -0.83 -2.67 13.39
C ALA A 74 -1.95 -1.73 12.94
N ARG A 75 -3.10 -1.75 13.64
CA ARG A 75 -4.24 -0.86 13.38
C ARG A 75 -3.87 0.62 13.52
N ASN A 76 -3.19 0.96 14.62
CA ASN A 76 -2.81 2.34 14.89
C ASN A 76 -1.81 2.88 13.86
N ILE A 77 -0.92 2.04 13.33
CA ILE A 77 -0.01 2.44 12.25
C ILE A 77 -0.78 2.57 10.93
N ALA A 78 -1.66 1.63 10.60
CA ALA A 78 -2.50 1.72 9.41
C ALA A 78 -3.38 2.99 9.39
N HIS A 79 -3.91 3.39 10.55
CA HIS A 79 -4.64 4.64 10.71
C HIS A 79 -3.81 5.88 10.34
N LYS A 80 -2.51 5.89 10.71
CA LYS A 80 -1.59 6.99 10.34
C LYS A 80 -1.34 7.00 8.84
N ILE A 81 -1.02 5.84 8.26
CA ILE A 81 -0.81 5.70 6.80
C ILE A 81 -2.06 6.15 6.05
N LYS A 82 -3.26 5.79 6.51
CA LYS A 82 -4.54 6.24 5.93
C LYS A 82 -4.63 7.76 5.86
N GLY A 83 -4.27 8.46 6.94
CA GLY A 83 -4.24 9.92 6.99
C GLY A 83 -3.31 10.50 5.92
N THR A 84 -2.10 9.96 5.81
CA THR A 84 -1.15 10.33 4.75
C THR A 84 -1.73 10.05 3.36
N ALA A 85 -2.27 8.85 3.12
CA ALA A 85 -2.79 8.45 1.82
C ALA A 85 -3.96 9.34 1.35
N LEU A 86 -4.90 9.67 2.24
CA LEU A 86 -6.02 10.56 1.94
C LEU A 86 -5.56 12.01 1.69
N ASN A 87 -4.60 12.50 2.48
CA ASN A 87 -4.09 13.86 2.33
C ASN A 87 -3.32 14.02 1.01
N MET A 88 -2.52 13.02 0.65
CA MET A 88 -1.67 13.00 -0.55
C MET A 88 -2.40 12.53 -1.82
N CYS A 89 -3.69 12.23 -1.74
CA CYS A 89 -4.48 11.71 -2.88
C CYS A 89 -3.94 10.38 -3.47
N PHE A 90 -3.46 9.48 -2.59
CA PHE A 90 -3.08 8.10 -2.92
C PHE A 90 -4.31 7.18 -2.84
N GLY A 91 -5.26 7.34 -3.77
CA GLY A 91 -6.60 6.75 -3.69
C GLY A 91 -6.63 5.23 -3.41
N PRO A 92 -6.06 4.39 -4.29
CA PRO A 92 -6.09 2.93 -4.07
C PRO A 92 -5.35 2.51 -2.79
N PHE A 93 -4.27 3.21 -2.42
CA PHE A 93 -3.55 2.95 -1.19
C PHE A 93 -4.38 3.29 0.06
N ALA A 94 -5.11 4.41 0.04
CA ALA A 94 -6.03 4.77 1.11
C ALA A 94 -7.09 3.68 1.32
N GLU A 95 -7.70 3.16 0.25
CA GLU A 95 -8.68 2.07 0.35
C GLU A 95 -8.09 0.80 0.96
N LEU A 96 -6.87 0.42 0.56
CA LEU A 96 -6.18 -0.74 1.11
C LEU A 96 -5.89 -0.56 2.60
N THR A 97 -5.44 0.64 3.01
CA THR A 97 -5.16 0.94 4.42
C THR A 97 -6.41 0.91 5.28
N ILE A 98 -7.55 1.42 4.79
CA ILE A 98 -8.85 1.36 5.47
C ILE A 98 -9.27 -0.09 5.67
N LYS A 99 -9.25 -0.90 4.60
CA LYS A 99 -9.61 -2.32 4.67
C LYS A 99 -8.70 -3.08 5.63
N PHE A 100 -7.40 -2.79 5.62
CA PHE A 100 -6.44 -3.40 6.55
C PHE A 100 -6.74 -3.01 7.99
N GLU A 101 -6.99 -1.72 8.27
CA GLU A 101 -7.31 -1.19 9.61
C GLU A 101 -8.56 -1.88 10.20
N GLU A 102 -9.59 -2.11 9.39
CA GLU A 102 -10.83 -2.79 9.76
C GLU A 102 -10.66 -4.32 9.93
N THR A 103 -9.76 -4.93 9.15
CA THR A 103 -9.55 -6.39 9.12
C THR A 103 -8.52 -6.87 10.14
N CYS A 104 -7.56 -6.01 10.54
CA CYS A 104 -6.47 -6.47 11.38
C CYS A 104 -6.97 -6.85 12.79
N GLY A 105 -6.65 -8.08 13.20
CA GLY A 105 -7.07 -8.67 14.47
C GLY A 105 -8.37 -9.47 14.42
N SER A 106 -9.13 -9.41 13.31
CA SER A 106 -10.32 -10.26 13.11
C SER A 106 -10.05 -11.42 12.14
N ASP A 107 -9.36 -11.15 11.03
CA ASP A 107 -8.93 -12.16 10.05
C ASP A 107 -7.47 -11.95 9.68
N GLU A 108 -6.59 -12.79 10.23
CA GLU A 108 -5.14 -12.71 10.03
C GLU A 108 -4.75 -12.98 8.57
N SER A 109 -5.40 -13.94 7.90
CA SER A 109 -5.10 -14.28 6.51
C SER A 109 -5.50 -13.14 5.56
N ALA A 110 -6.68 -12.57 5.77
CA ALA A 110 -7.13 -11.42 4.99
C ALA A 110 -6.27 -10.18 5.27
N ALA A 111 -5.87 -9.94 6.53
CA ALA A 111 -4.97 -8.85 6.89
C ALA A 111 -3.59 -8.99 6.20
N TYR A 112 -2.99 -10.18 6.18
CA TYR A 112 -1.74 -10.41 5.44
C TYR A 112 -1.90 -10.18 3.93
N SER A 113 -3.03 -10.63 3.34
CA SER A 113 -3.31 -10.38 1.93
C SER A 113 -3.41 -8.89 1.62
N LEU A 114 -4.08 -8.11 2.48
CA LEU A 114 -4.21 -6.67 2.36
C LEU A 114 -2.87 -5.95 2.54
N PHE A 115 -2.06 -6.38 3.51
CA PHE A 115 -0.73 -5.81 3.73
C PHE A 115 0.19 -6.00 2.51
N SER A 116 0.21 -7.19 1.91
CA SER A 116 0.97 -7.43 0.67
C SER A 116 0.52 -6.53 -0.48
N LYS A 117 -0.79 -6.24 -0.57
CA LYS A 117 -1.34 -5.29 -1.55
C LYS A 117 -0.93 -3.85 -1.24
N MET A 118 -0.89 -3.45 0.03
CA MET A 118 -0.38 -2.15 0.45
C MET A 118 1.09 -1.97 0.05
N GLU A 119 1.93 -2.98 0.28
CA GLU A 119 3.35 -2.93 -0.13
C GLU A 119 3.51 -2.82 -1.66
N LEU A 120 2.70 -3.56 -2.42
CA LEU A 120 2.70 -3.46 -3.89
C LEU A 120 2.23 -2.09 -4.37
N GLU A 121 1.14 -1.58 -3.80
CA GLU A 121 0.58 -0.30 -4.19
C GLU A 121 1.53 0.86 -3.89
N TRP A 122 2.23 0.81 -2.75
CA TRP A 122 3.27 1.79 -2.46
C TRP A 122 4.41 1.79 -3.48
N LYS A 123 4.80 0.62 -4.01
CA LYS A 123 5.78 0.53 -5.11
C LYS A 123 5.26 1.20 -6.38
N ASN A 124 3.98 1.06 -6.69
CA ASN A 124 3.35 1.72 -7.84
C ASN A 124 3.36 3.24 -7.69
N ILE A 125 2.97 3.75 -6.51
CA ILE A 125 3.02 5.18 -6.17
C ILE A 125 4.45 5.72 -6.31
N LYS A 126 5.44 5.03 -5.75
CA LYS A 126 6.85 5.43 -5.88
C LYS A 126 7.30 5.49 -7.35
N ALA A 127 6.91 4.51 -8.16
CA ALA A 127 7.23 4.51 -9.58
C ALA A 127 6.55 5.68 -10.34
N GLU A 128 5.37 6.14 -9.94
CA GLU A 128 4.73 7.34 -10.51
C GLU A 128 5.44 8.63 -10.08
N ILE A 129 5.81 8.75 -8.79
CA ILE A 129 6.57 9.88 -8.27
C ILE A 129 7.90 10.02 -9.00
N ASP A 130 8.65 8.92 -9.13
CA ASP A 130 9.98 8.92 -9.75
C ASP A 130 9.90 9.20 -11.27
N ARG A 131 8.77 8.88 -11.92
CA ARG A 131 8.50 9.23 -13.34
C ARG A 131 8.14 10.71 -13.52
N GLY A 132 7.37 11.30 -12.60
CA GLY A 132 6.96 12.71 -12.64
C GLY A 132 8.02 13.71 -12.15
N SER A 133 9.15 13.21 -11.63
CA SER A 133 10.28 14.03 -11.15
C SER A 133 11.39 14.23 -12.21
N LYS A 134 11.17 13.78 -13.45
CA LYS A 134 12.06 13.99 -14.61
C LYS A 134 11.50 15.05 -15.55
#